data_AF-A0A534V5L2-F1
#
_entry.id   AF-A0A534V5L2-F1
#
_cell.length_a   1.000
_cell.length_b   1.000
_cell.length_c   1.000
_cell.angle_alpha   90.00
_cell.angle_beta   90.00
_cell.angle_gamma   90.00
#
_symmetry.space_group_name_H-M   'P 1'
#
loop_
_entity.id
_entity.type
_entity.pdbx_description
1 polymer ?
#
loop_
_entity_poly.entity_id
_entity_poly.type
_entity_poly.pdbx_seq_one_letter_code
_entity_poly.pdbx_strand_id
1 'polypeptide(L)'
;MTDPAAIAPAHAGRAGDDLAVINHWLCVTRLRATAAVAAFVLILGRLGVPGIAVEHVLTVCAALAGFSVIGLRSKALPRTPRTFFYLQHVVDLAGITVGIGVAVTGLAALLFRSLFIMVIVPASLVSVPAGLLVATAATAGHEILLAIEHGGLSLATFASIPSLVPPFLFYLVAQQAFFYGGYLEGKNAALAGLAARLEDSRKRLAALVNVARTLNSTLEAPTLLARMNRAALEWLAADWSATFLLDEGRGTFRLAATAEGEGSADEARGIELPARGWTPIDSLLDGGVVILTGAEAERTGELLARGRGLSSIRLAGLYRDGALVGILAVGYRTPDAPTSDADPHLLGGIAEHATIALRNAQLLEEARHASALKSEFLSTMSHELRTPLNVMIGYTEMLRDDAAGRLSREQRDLVQRLDARSRELLELIEATLQVGRFEVGCGMVEVAPVSLDALLAALEASTEGLPRPPQVRLEWVPVVASGTVTTDRAKVALVVRNLVSNALKFTDEGTVTVHVRPQADQLLFEVSDTGIGIAPDQLPVIFDMFRQVDTAPTRRRGGVGLGLYIVKQFVDRLGGTIDVESTPGRGTRFRVLLPGYTDDGHPPVVPDQDSGRREDLDASHGAPQQ
;
A
#
# COMPACT_ATOMS: atom_id res chain seq x y z
N MET A 1 -9.08 9.86 43.05
CA MET A 1 -9.22 8.90 44.17
C MET A 1 -9.82 7.64 43.60
N THR A 2 -8.96 6.68 43.31
CA THR A 2 -9.29 5.36 42.76
C THR A 2 -9.76 4.44 43.88
N ASP A 3 -10.98 3.93 43.76
CA ASP A 3 -11.53 2.90 44.63
C ASP A 3 -10.70 1.59 44.47
N PRO A 4 -10.02 1.09 45.52
CA PRO A 4 -9.18 -0.11 45.42
C PRO A 4 -9.96 -1.43 45.42
N ALA A 5 -11.30 -1.42 45.41
CA ALA A 5 -12.10 -2.63 45.69
C ALA A 5 -12.64 -3.39 44.45
N ALA A 6 -12.37 -2.96 43.21
CA ALA A 6 -13.03 -3.51 42.02
C ALA A 6 -12.14 -4.32 41.06
N ILE A 7 -11.15 -5.05 41.55
CA ILE A 7 -10.53 -6.16 40.80
C ILE A 7 -10.57 -7.43 41.67
N ALA A 8 -11.78 -7.91 41.91
CA ALA A 8 -11.96 -9.31 42.29
C ALA A 8 -11.64 -10.15 41.03
N PRO A 9 -10.60 -11.00 41.05
CA PRO A 9 -10.18 -11.66 39.84
C PRO A 9 -11.15 -12.79 39.48
N ALA A 10 -11.47 -12.88 38.19
CA ALA A 10 -12.16 -13.99 37.55
C ALA A 10 -11.32 -15.31 37.58
N HIS A 11 -10.82 -15.71 38.75
CA HIS A 11 -9.92 -16.85 38.95
C HIS A 11 -10.63 -18.20 39.10
N ALA A 12 -11.97 -18.23 39.22
CA ALA A 12 -12.69 -19.49 39.42
C ALA A 12 -12.74 -20.39 38.17
N GLY A 13 -12.60 -19.81 36.96
CA GLY A 13 -12.70 -20.55 35.69
C GLY A 13 -11.39 -21.18 35.19
N ARG A 14 -10.23 -20.56 35.45
CA ARG A 14 -8.92 -21.05 34.97
C ARG A 14 -8.35 -22.21 35.79
N ALA A 15 -8.61 -22.23 37.10
CA ALA A 15 -8.06 -23.25 38.00
C ALA A 15 -8.54 -24.69 37.66
N GLY A 16 -9.65 -24.85 36.93
CA GLY A 16 -10.15 -26.15 36.48
C GLY A 16 -9.31 -26.76 35.36
N ASP A 17 -8.88 -25.93 34.40
CA ASP A 17 -8.05 -26.36 33.26
C ASP A 17 -6.60 -26.61 33.69
N ASP A 18 -6.04 -25.75 34.54
CA ASP A 18 -4.66 -25.88 35.00
C ASP A 18 -4.46 -27.16 35.82
N LEU A 19 -5.40 -27.52 36.70
CA LEU A 19 -5.33 -28.80 37.43
C LEU A 19 -5.41 -30.02 36.52
N ALA A 20 -6.17 -29.94 35.41
CA ALA A 20 -6.28 -31.04 34.46
C ALA A 20 -4.95 -31.25 33.71
N VAL A 21 -4.28 -30.16 33.32
CA VAL A 21 -2.95 -30.19 32.70
C VAL A 21 -1.90 -30.74 33.67
N ILE A 22 -1.91 -30.27 34.93
CA ILE A 22 -0.99 -30.73 35.97
C ILE A 22 -1.23 -32.22 36.28
N ASN A 23 -2.48 -32.67 36.40
CA ASN A 23 -2.82 -34.07 36.62
C ASN A 23 -2.37 -34.96 35.44
N HIS A 24 -2.53 -34.48 34.21
CA HIS A 24 -2.05 -35.20 33.02
C HIS A 24 -0.53 -35.35 33.03
N TRP A 25 0.19 -34.26 33.31
CA TRP A 25 1.65 -34.29 33.42
C TRP A 25 2.12 -35.22 34.56
N LEU A 26 1.47 -35.16 35.72
CA LEU A 26 1.72 -36.04 36.85
C LEU A 26 1.59 -37.52 36.50
N CYS A 27 0.50 -37.89 35.83
CA CYS A 27 0.28 -39.28 35.41
C CYS A 27 1.35 -39.74 34.41
N VAL A 28 1.72 -38.88 33.45
CA VAL A 28 2.78 -39.19 32.48
C VAL A 28 4.14 -39.33 33.16
N THR A 29 4.50 -38.41 34.04
CA THR A 29 5.77 -38.45 34.80
C THR A 29 5.84 -39.69 35.68
N ARG A 30 4.74 -40.08 36.32
CA ARG A 30 4.68 -41.29 37.13
C ARG A 30 4.81 -42.57 36.31
N LEU A 31 4.17 -42.66 35.16
CA LEU A 31 4.33 -43.79 34.24
C LEU A 31 5.79 -43.94 33.79
N ARG A 32 6.47 -42.82 33.51
CA ARG A 32 7.90 -42.83 33.17
C ARG A 32 8.76 -43.27 34.34
N ALA A 33 8.47 -42.78 35.54
CA ALA A 33 9.20 -43.14 36.76
C ALA A 33 9.01 -44.62 37.13
N THR A 34 7.78 -45.14 37.13
CA THR A 34 7.51 -46.55 37.43
C THR A 34 8.11 -47.47 36.38
N ALA A 35 8.08 -47.10 35.10
CA ALA A 35 8.76 -47.85 34.04
C ALA A 35 10.28 -47.87 34.22
N ALA A 36 10.90 -46.73 34.55
CA ALA A 36 12.34 -46.64 34.81
C ALA A 36 12.76 -47.47 36.03
N VAL A 37 11.99 -47.38 37.13
CA VAL A 37 12.24 -48.16 38.36
C VAL A 37 12.06 -49.66 38.11
N ALA A 38 11.01 -50.07 37.40
CA ALA A 38 10.79 -51.47 37.02
C ALA A 38 11.94 -52.01 36.15
N ALA A 39 12.40 -51.24 35.16
CA ALA A 39 13.54 -51.61 34.33
C ALA A 39 14.83 -51.74 35.15
N PHE A 40 15.10 -50.79 36.04
CA PHE A 40 16.29 -50.79 36.88
C PHE A 40 16.33 -51.98 37.84
N VAL A 41 15.19 -52.32 38.47
CA VAL A 41 15.08 -53.45 39.40
C VAL A 41 15.22 -54.79 38.69
N LEU A 42 14.71 -54.92 37.46
CA LEU A 42 14.95 -56.10 36.61
C LEU A 42 16.43 -56.27 36.26
N ILE A 43 17.15 -55.17 36.01
CA ILE A 43 18.60 -55.20 35.76
C ILE A 43 19.36 -55.63 37.02
N LEU A 44 19.06 -55.05 38.19
CA LEU A 44 19.69 -55.43 39.45
C LEU A 44 19.41 -56.88 39.85
N GLY A 45 18.20 -57.37 39.59
CA GLY A 45 17.85 -58.78 39.78
C GLY A 45 18.69 -59.72 38.91
N ARG A 46 18.98 -59.36 37.66
CA ARG A 46 19.88 -60.12 36.78
C ARG A 46 21.34 -60.06 37.20
N LEU A 47 21.76 -58.98 37.84
CA LEU A 47 23.12 -58.81 38.37
C LEU A 47 23.34 -59.52 39.71
N GLY A 48 22.31 -60.17 40.26
CA GLY A 48 22.44 -61.01 41.46
C GLY A 48 22.64 -60.22 42.75
N VAL A 49 22.17 -58.96 42.81
CA VAL A 49 22.28 -58.14 44.02
C VAL A 49 21.39 -58.73 45.12
N PRO A 50 21.95 -59.17 46.26
CA PRO A 50 21.18 -59.81 47.32
C PRO A 50 20.24 -58.81 48.01
N GLY A 51 19.03 -59.27 48.39
CA GLY A 51 18.05 -58.48 49.14
C GLY A 51 16.92 -57.84 48.33
N ILE A 52 16.95 -57.92 46.99
CA ILE A 52 15.93 -57.27 46.15
C ILE A 52 14.76 -58.22 45.87
N ALA A 53 13.60 -57.92 46.46
CA ALA A 53 12.34 -58.61 46.18
C ALA A 53 11.70 -58.11 44.86
N VAL A 54 12.28 -58.52 43.71
CA VAL A 54 11.90 -58.05 42.35
C VAL A 54 10.40 -58.13 42.09
N GLU A 55 9.75 -59.24 42.47
CA GLU A 55 8.31 -59.47 42.28
C GLU A 55 7.43 -58.41 42.95
N HIS A 56 7.78 -58.03 44.18
CA HIS A 56 7.01 -57.07 44.96
C HIS A 56 7.16 -55.64 44.42
N VAL A 57 8.38 -55.29 44.00
CA VAL A 57 8.66 -53.99 43.38
C VAL A 57 7.89 -53.83 42.07
N LEU A 58 7.88 -54.87 41.23
CA LEU A 58 7.11 -54.86 39.98
C LEU A 58 5.60 -54.77 40.24
N THR A 59 5.10 -55.41 41.28
CA THR A 59 3.67 -55.34 41.68
C THR A 59 3.26 -53.92 42.05
N VAL A 60 4.07 -53.21 42.83
CA VAL A 60 3.82 -51.81 43.21
C VAL A 60 3.89 -50.90 41.99
N CYS A 61 4.90 -51.10 41.12
CA CYS A 61 5.02 -50.33 39.88
C CYS A 61 3.82 -50.53 38.96
N ALA A 62 3.31 -51.76 38.86
CA ALA A 62 2.11 -52.09 38.07
C ALA A 62 0.85 -51.45 38.65
N ALA A 63 0.68 -51.45 39.98
CA ALA A 63 -0.44 -50.80 40.65
C ALA A 63 -0.45 -49.28 40.43
N LEU A 64 0.70 -48.62 40.63
CA LEU A 64 0.86 -47.18 40.39
C LEU A 64 0.65 -46.81 38.92
N ALA A 65 1.15 -47.63 37.99
CA ALA A 65 0.94 -47.44 36.55
C ALA A 65 -0.53 -47.60 36.16
N GLY A 66 -1.21 -48.64 36.66
CA GLY A 66 -2.63 -48.87 36.42
C GLY A 66 -3.48 -47.68 36.87
N PHE A 67 -3.18 -47.14 38.05
CA PHE A 67 -3.89 -45.97 38.58
C PHE A 67 -3.61 -44.69 37.78
N SER A 68 -2.40 -44.48 37.26
CA SER A 68 -2.09 -43.40 36.33
C SER A 68 -2.79 -43.54 34.97
N VAL A 69 -2.94 -44.77 34.45
CA VAL A 69 -3.71 -45.01 33.21
C VAL A 69 -5.20 -44.70 33.41
N ILE A 70 -5.76 -45.05 34.57
CA ILE A 70 -7.14 -44.67 34.95
C ILE A 70 -7.29 -43.15 35.01
N GLY A 71 -6.35 -42.45 35.65
CA GLY A 71 -6.35 -40.97 35.73
C GLY A 71 -6.15 -40.26 34.38
N LEU A 72 -5.45 -40.88 33.42
CA LEU A 72 -5.34 -40.35 32.06
C LEU A 72 -6.63 -40.54 31.24
N ARG A 73 -7.40 -41.60 31.54
CA ARG A 73 -8.67 -41.91 30.89
C ARG A 73 -9.86 -41.15 31.48
N SER A 74 -9.75 -40.61 32.69
CA SER A 74 -10.82 -39.89 33.39
C SER A 74 -11.06 -38.45 32.91
N LYS A 75 -10.58 -38.05 31.72
CA LYS A 75 -10.71 -36.70 31.12
C LYS A 75 -12.15 -36.16 30.95
N ALA A 76 -13.18 -36.91 31.33
CA ALA A 76 -14.59 -36.60 31.05
C ALA A 76 -15.41 -36.03 32.23
N LEU A 77 -14.82 -35.67 33.38
CA LEU A 77 -15.60 -35.11 34.49
C LEU A 77 -15.29 -33.61 34.75
N PRO A 78 -16.16 -32.68 34.31
CA PRO A 78 -15.91 -31.24 34.33
C PRO A 78 -15.96 -30.56 35.72
N ARG A 79 -16.18 -31.30 36.82
CA ARG A 79 -16.29 -30.72 38.19
C ARG A 79 -15.52 -31.45 39.31
N THR A 80 -14.80 -32.54 39.01
CA THR A 80 -14.07 -33.35 40.00
C THR A 80 -12.52 -33.25 40.01
N PRO A 81 -11.84 -32.26 39.37
CA PRO A 81 -10.38 -32.34 39.23
C PRO A 81 -9.63 -32.21 40.56
N ARG A 82 -10.12 -31.41 41.52
CA ARG A 82 -9.43 -31.19 42.80
C ARG A 82 -9.46 -32.41 43.71
N THR A 83 -10.64 -32.97 43.98
CA THR A 83 -10.77 -34.13 44.87
C THR A 83 -10.05 -35.34 44.30
N PHE A 84 -10.13 -35.55 42.98
CA PHE A 84 -9.40 -36.61 42.29
C PHE A 84 -7.88 -36.39 42.39
N PHE A 85 -7.39 -35.17 42.15
CA PHE A 85 -5.98 -34.83 42.28
C PHE A 85 -5.44 -35.09 43.70
N TYR A 86 -6.16 -34.68 44.74
CA TYR A 86 -5.75 -34.94 46.12
C TYR A 86 -5.81 -36.43 46.47
N LEU A 87 -6.86 -37.13 46.06
CA LEU A 87 -6.96 -38.58 46.22
C LEU A 87 -5.81 -39.29 45.50
N GLN A 88 -5.41 -38.80 44.33
CA GLN A 88 -4.31 -39.33 43.56
C GLN A 88 -2.99 -39.24 44.34
N HIS A 89 -2.69 -38.08 44.91
CA HIS A 89 -1.49 -37.89 45.73
C HIS A 89 -1.48 -38.76 46.98
N VAL A 90 -2.63 -38.98 47.62
CA VAL A 90 -2.75 -39.88 48.77
C VAL A 90 -2.46 -41.32 48.36
N VAL A 91 -3.03 -41.79 47.23
CA VAL A 91 -2.78 -43.13 46.71
C VAL A 91 -1.32 -43.32 46.28
N ASP A 92 -0.71 -42.31 45.66
CA ASP A 92 0.71 -42.34 45.28
C ASP A 92 1.61 -42.46 46.50
N LEU A 93 1.32 -41.64 47.51
CA LEU A 93 2.07 -41.64 48.75
C LEU A 93 1.93 -42.98 49.46
N ALA A 94 0.73 -43.54 49.55
CA ALA A 94 0.47 -44.85 50.11
C ALA A 94 1.17 -45.96 49.32
N GLY A 95 1.06 -45.95 47.99
CA GLY A 95 1.66 -46.96 47.11
C GLY A 95 3.19 -46.94 47.16
N ILE A 96 3.81 -45.75 47.16
CA ILE A 96 5.26 -45.60 47.32
C ILE A 96 5.70 -46.08 48.72
N THR A 97 4.98 -45.69 49.77
CA THR A 97 5.28 -46.08 51.17
C THR A 97 5.19 -47.60 51.35
N VAL A 98 4.12 -48.22 50.85
CA VAL A 98 3.92 -49.68 50.91
C VAL A 98 4.97 -50.41 50.07
N GLY A 99 5.28 -49.92 48.86
CA GLY A 99 6.30 -50.55 48.01
C GLY A 99 7.71 -50.50 48.60
N ILE A 100 8.05 -49.44 49.34
CA ILE A 100 9.30 -49.37 50.09
C ILE A 100 9.33 -50.40 51.21
N GLY A 101 8.24 -50.53 51.98
CA GLY A 101 8.16 -51.47 53.09
C GLY A 101 8.35 -52.93 52.69
N VAL A 102 8.08 -53.26 51.42
CA VAL A 102 8.26 -54.61 50.86
C VAL A 102 9.62 -54.78 50.16
N ALA A 103 10.28 -53.70 49.75
CA ALA A 103 11.64 -53.71 49.21
C ALA A 103 12.67 -53.66 50.37
N VAL A 104 13.02 -54.84 50.89
CA VAL A 104 13.94 -55.04 52.02
C VAL A 104 15.30 -54.34 51.80
N THR A 105 15.68 -53.51 52.77
CA THR A 105 16.97 -52.83 53.10
C THR A 105 18.01 -52.52 52.00
N GLY A 106 18.73 -51.39 52.16
CA GLY A 106 19.88 -51.02 51.31
C GLY A 106 19.56 -50.04 50.16
N LEU A 107 20.35 -50.08 49.07
CA LEU A 107 20.34 -49.08 48.00
C LEU A 107 18.97 -48.92 47.31
N ALA A 108 18.18 -50.01 47.23
CA ALA A 108 16.85 -49.98 46.65
C ALA A 108 15.86 -49.15 47.50
N ALA A 109 15.87 -49.31 48.83
CA ALA A 109 15.04 -48.51 49.74
C ALA A 109 15.38 -47.02 49.67
N LEU A 110 16.67 -46.69 49.49
CA LEU A 110 17.16 -45.32 49.28
C LEU A 110 16.61 -44.67 48.00
N LEU A 111 16.56 -45.41 46.89
CA LEU A 111 16.00 -44.89 45.63
C LEU A 111 14.49 -44.66 45.74
N PHE A 112 13.74 -45.54 46.38
CA PHE A 112 12.31 -45.33 46.57
C PHE A 112 11.99 -44.19 47.55
N ARG A 113 12.83 -43.95 48.58
CA ARG A 113 12.71 -42.76 49.45
C ARG A 113 12.85 -41.45 48.66
N SER A 114 13.63 -41.43 47.59
CA SER A 114 13.75 -40.25 46.71
C SER A 114 12.52 -40.03 45.81
N LEU A 115 11.64 -41.03 45.63
CA LEU A 115 10.41 -40.90 44.84
C LEU A 115 9.33 -40.06 45.52
N PHE A 116 9.41 -39.85 46.84
CA PHE A 116 8.53 -38.91 47.55
C PHE A 116 8.60 -37.49 46.97
N ILE A 117 9.78 -37.09 46.46
CA ILE A 117 9.99 -35.79 45.81
C ILE A 117 9.09 -35.62 44.58
N MET A 118 8.83 -36.69 43.83
CA MET A 118 7.96 -36.65 42.64
C MET A 118 6.49 -36.39 42.97
N VAL A 119 6.07 -36.62 44.22
CA VAL A 119 4.71 -36.34 44.70
C VAL A 119 4.65 -34.97 45.37
N ILE A 120 5.71 -34.60 46.10
CA ILE A 120 5.81 -33.32 46.82
C ILE A 120 5.90 -32.14 45.84
N VAL A 121 6.80 -32.19 44.84
CA VAL A 121 7.02 -31.07 43.92
C VAL A 121 5.71 -30.63 43.23
N PRO A 122 4.91 -31.52 42.64
CA PRO A 122 3.68 -31.11 41.97
C PRO A 122 2.57 -30.67 42.93
N ALA A 123 2.48 -31.27 44.13
CA ALA A 123 1.54 -30.83 45.16
C ALA A 123 1.87 -29.40 45.64
N SER A 124 3.17 -29.09 45.79
CA SER A 124 3.68 -27.77 46.15
C SER A 124 3.51 -26.73 45.06
N LEU A 125 3.54 -27.12 43.78
CA LEU A 125 3.25 -26.21 42.67
C LEU A 125 1.77 -25.79 42.63
N VAL A 126 0.87 -26.60 43.18
CA VAL A 126 -0.57 -26.28 43.23
C VAL A 126 -0.93 -25.43 44.44
N SER A 127 -0.37 -25.71 45.61
CA SER A 127 -0.73 -25.00 46.85
C SER A 127 0.28 -25.27 47.99
N VAL A 128 0.59 -24.24 48.79
CA VAL A 128 1.43 -24.37 49.99
C VAL A 128 0.84 -25.38 51.00
N PRO A 129 -0.43 -25.24 51.44
CA PRO A 129 -1.06 -26.25 52.30
C PRO A 129 -0.97 -27.68 51.76
N ALA A 130 -1.13 -27.86 50.45
CA ALA A 130 -1.09 -29.18 49.82
C ALA A 130 0.33 -29.77 49.84
N GLY A 131 1.32 -28.98 49.44
CA GLY A 131 2.73 -29.37 49.48
C GLY A 131 3.22 -29.70 50.89
N LEU A 132 2.85 -28.87 51.88
CA LEU A 132 3.19 -29.09 53.29
C LEU A 132 2.52 -30.35 53.84
N LEU A 133 1.25 -30.60 53.52
CA LEU A 133 0.54 -31.80 53.95
C LEU A 133 1.20 -33.06 53.37
N VAL A 134 1.51 -33.05 52.08
CA VAL A 134 2.19 -34.19 51.42
C VAL A 134 3.60 -34.39 51.97
N ALA A 135 4.37 -33.33 52.24
CA ALA A 135 5.67 -33.42 52.88
C ALA A 135 5.60 -33.98 54.31
N THR A 136 4.57 -33.60 55.07
CA THR A 136 4.31 -34.11 56.42
C THR A 136 3.98 -35.59 56.39
N ALA A 137 3.11 -36.01 55.47
CA ALA A 137 2.72 -37.40 55.32
C ALA A 137 3.88 -38.27 54.77
N ALA A 138 4.73 -37.73 53.88
CA ALA A 138 5.95 -38.37 53.43
C ALA A 138 6.97 -38.55 54.56
N THR A 139 7.10 -37.54 55.43
CA THR A 139 7.92 -37.60 56.65
C THR A 139 7.45 -38.71 57.58
N ALA A 140 6.15 -38.77 57.87
CA ALA A 140 5.58 -39.82 58.70
C ALA A 140 5.79 -41.22 58.10
N GLY A 141 5.60 -41.38 56.79
CA GLY A 141 5.89 -42.62 56.08
C GLY A 141 7.36 -43.04 56.19
N HIS A 142 8.28 -42.09 56.00
CA HIS A 142 9.72 -42.32 56.12
C HIS A 142 10.13 -42.76 57.54
N GLU A 143 9.60 -42.12 58.57
CA GLU A 143 9.86 -42.47 59.98
C GLU A 143 9.34 -43.87 60.35
N ILE A 144 8.14 -44.22 59.88
CA ILE A 144 7.59 -45.57 60.07
C ILE A 144 8.50 -46.63 59.43
N LEU A 145 8.99 -46.36 58.22
CA LEU A 145 9.89 -47.28 57.51
C LEU A 145 11.24 -47.42 58.21
N LEU A 146 11.81 -46.33 58.74
CA LEU A 146 13.04 -46.39 59.53
C LEU A 146 12.87 -47.17 60.83
N ALA A 147 11.72 -47.03 61.50
CA ALA A 147 11.40 -47.76 62.72
C ALA A 147 11.28 -49.27 62.46
N ILE A 148 10.73 -49.67 61.30
CA ILE A 148 10.67 -51.08 60.87
C ILE A 148 12.09 -51.61 60.62
N GLU A 149 12.94 -50.84 59.93
CA GLU A 149 14.32 -51.23 59.59
C GLU A 149 15.21 -51.43 60.82
N HIS A 150 15.03 -50.62 61.88
CA HIS A 150 15.82 -50.68 63.11
C HIS A 150 15.20 -51.54 64.22
N GLY A 151 14.11 -52.26 63.92
CA GLY A 151 13.46 -53.17 64.87
C GLY A 151 12.69 -52.49 66.01
N GLY A 152 12.31 -51.21 65.85
CA GLY A 152 11.50 -50.49 66.82
C GLY A 152 11.73 -48.97 66.86
N LEU A 153 10.84 -48.27 67.58
CA LEU A 153 10.91 -46.83 67.82
C LEU A 153 11.85 -46.55 69.00
N SER A 154 13.14 -46.33 68.72
CA SER A 154 14.12 -45.92 69.73
C SER A 154 14.47 -44.43 69.58
N LEU A 155 14.82 -43.77 70.70
CA LEU A 155 15.24 -42.37 70.68
C LEU A 155 16.52 -42.17 69.83
N ALA A 156 17.37 -43.19 69.73
CA ALA A 156 18.57 -43.19 68.91
C ALA A 156 18.24 -43.26 67.41
N THR A 157 17.14 -43.91 67.03
CA THR A 157 16.67 -44.00 65.63
C THR A 157 16.21 -42.63 65.13
N PHE A 158 15.46 -41.89 65.96
CA PHE A 158 14.98 -40.53 65.63
C PHE A 158 16.08 -39.47 65.64
N ALA A 159 17.13 -39.66 66.44
CA ALA A 159 18.29 -38.75 66.46
C ALA A 159 19.30 -39.06 65.33
N SER A 160 19.03 -40.05 64.49
CA SER A 160 19.96 -40.48 63.44
C SER A 160 19.91 -39.57 62.21
N ILE A 161 21.06 -39.41 61.53
CA ILE A 161 21.15 -38.66 60.26
C ILE A 161 20.14 -39.16 59.21
N PRO A 162 19.90 -40.48 59.04
CA PRO A 162 18.88 -41.01 58.14
C PRO A 162 17.43 -40.59 58.48
N SER A 163 17.12 -40.30 59.74
CA SER A 163 15.81 -39.78 60.17
C SER A 163 15.68 -38.28 59.88
N LEU A 164 16.72 -37.48 60.16
CA LEU A 164 16.62 -36.02 60.07
C LEU A 164 16.73 -35.45 58.65
N VAL A 165 17.58 -36.03 57.79
CA VAL A 165 17.92 -35.43 56.49
C VAL A 165 16.77 -35.47 55.47
N PRO A 166 16.06 -36.60 55.26
CA PRO A 166 15.00 -36.67 54.24
C PRO A 166 13.79 -35.78 54.53
N PRO A 167 13.24 -35.70 55.76
CA PRO A 167 12.19 -34.75 56.10
C PRO A 167 12.62 -33.31 55.82
N PHE A 168 13.84 -32.92 56.23
CA PHE A 168 14.35 -31.58 55.93
C PHE A 168 14.37 -31.29 54.41
N LEU A 169 14.85 -32.24 53.60
CA LEU A 169 14.83 -32.12 52.14
C LEU A 169 13.41 -32.07 51.56
N PHE A 170 12.47 -32.84 52.10
CA PHE A 170 11.07 -32.83 51.67
C PHE A 170 10.42 -31.46 51.87
N TYR A 171 10.60 -30.86 53.04
CA TYR A 171 10.09 -29.52 53.32
C TYR A 171 10.83 -28.44 52.50
N LEU A 172 12.15 -28.55 52.34
CA LEU A 172 12.94 -27.61 51.52
C LEU A 172 12.48 -27.60 50.06
N VAL A 173 12.32 -28.79 49.46
CA VAL A 173 11.85 -28.96 48.09
C VAL A 173 10.40 -28.47 47.96
N ALA A 174 9.54 -28.76 48.95
CA ALA A 174 8.17 -28.28 48.95
C ALA A 174 8.11 -26.74 48.92
N GLN A 175 8.96 -26.08 49.70
CA GLN A 175 9.02 -24.62 49.78
C GLN A 175 9.62 -23.99 48.51
N GLN A 176 10.72 -24.54 47.97
CA GLN A 176 11.33 -24.04 46.73
C GLN A 176 10.41 -24.22 45.53
N ALA A 177 9.77 -25.37 45.38
CA ALA A 177 8.85 -25.65 44.29
C ALA A 177 7.69 -24.64 44.27
N PHE A 178 7.10 -24.33 45.44
CA PHE A 178 6.06 -23.31 45.54
C PHE A 178 6.57 -21.92 45.11
N PHE A 179 7.74 -21.50 45.60
CA PHE A 179 8.30 -20.19 45.25
C PHE A 179 8.51 -20.03 43.73
N TYR A 180 9.10 -21.05 43.08
CA TYR A 180 9.29 -21.03 41.62
C TYR A 180 7.96 -21.10 40.85
N GLY A 181 6.99 -21.87 41.34
CA GLY A 181 5.63 -21.92 40.77
C GLY A 181 4.96 -20.56 40.78
N GLY A 182 4.89 -19.91 41.94
CA GLY A 182 4.31 -18.56 42.07
C GLY A 182 5.05 -17.50 41.25
N TYR A 183 6.38 -17.58 41.15
CA TYR A 183 7.17 -16.68 40.31
C TYR A 183 6.85 -16.85 38.81
N LEU A 184 6.73 -18.09 38.34
CA LEU A 184 6.38 -18.39 36.94
C LEU A 184 4.95 -17.97 36.60
N GLU A 185 4.00 -18.18 37.50
CA GLU A 185 2.61 -17.69 37.34
C GLU A 185 2.57 -16.17 37.20
N GLY A 186 3.27 -15.45 38.07
CA GLY A 186 3.38 -13.99 38.00
C GLY A 186 3.97 -13.51 36.67
N LYS A 187 5.03 -14.17 36.18
CA LYS A 187 5.65 -13.85 34.88
C LYS A 187 4.72 -14.16 33.70
N ASN A 188 4.00 -15.27 33.73
CA ASN A 188 3.04 -15.64 32.70
C ASN A 188 1.87 -14.65 32.64
N ALA A 189 1.37 -14.20 33.80
CA ALA A 189 0.34 -13.17 33.87
C ALA A 189 0.82 -11.84 33.27
N ALA A 190 2.06 -11.43 33.56
CA ALA A 190 2.66 -10.23 32.98
C ALA A 190 2.80 -10.32 31.46
N LEU A 191 3.27 -11.46 30.94
CA LEU A 191 3.39 -11.71 29.48
C LEU A 191 2.03 -11.69 28.79
N ALA A 192 1.01 -12.31 29.38
CA ALA A 192 -0.35 -12.26 28.84
C ALA A 192 -0.90 -10.83 28.80
N GLY A 193 -0.65 -10.03 29.84
CA GLY A 193 -1.01 -8.61 29.87
C GLY A 193 -0.26 -7.76 28.83
N LEU A 194 0.98 -8.11 28.49
CA LEU A 194 1.73 -7.47 27.40
C LEU A 194 1.19 -7.87 26.03
N ALA A 195 0.92 -9.16 25.82
CA ALA A 195 0.38 -9.66 24.56
C ALA A 195 -1.00 -9.04 24.24
N ALA A 196 -1.86 -8.90 25.25
CA ALA A 196 -3.15 -8.23 25.09
C ALA A 196 -2.99 -6.75 24.67
N ARG A 197 -2.05 -6.02 25.29
CA ARG A 197 -1.75 -4.63 24.93
C ARG A 197 -1.20 -4.50 23.50
N LEU A 198 -0.29 -5.39 23.10
CA LEU A 198 0.27 -5.41 21.74
C LEU A 198 -0.80 -5.68 20.69
N GLU A 199 -1.69 -6.65 20.92
CA GLU A 199 -2.75 -6.97 19.98
C GLU A 199 -3.75 -5.82 19.84
N ASP A 200 -4.05 -5.13 20.94
CA ASP A 200 -4.90 -3.94 20.91
C ASP A 200 -4.24 -2.79 20.13
N SER A 201 -2.95 -2.49 20.37
CA SER A 201 -2.19 -1.51 19.58
C SER A 201 -2.15 -1.87 18.09
N ARG A 202 -1.99 -3.16 17.76
CA ARG A 202 -1.96 -3.64 16.36
C ARG A 202 -3.29 -3.39 15.66
N LYS A 203 -4.42 -3.68 16.32
CA LYS A 203 -5.77 -3.42 15.77
C LYS A 203 -6.00 -1.94 15.53
N ARG A 204 -5.59 -1.07 16.47
CA ARG A 204 -5.69 0.40 16.33
C ARG A 204 -4.93 0.93 15.12
N LEU A 205 -3.67 0.50 14.95
CA LEU A 205 -2.85 0.91 13.80
C LEU A 205 -3.46 0.43 12.47
N ALA A 206 -3.98 -0.80 12.43
CA ALA A 206 -4.63 -1.33 11.23
C ALA A 206 -5.88 -0.52 10.84
N ALA A 207 -6.68 -0.10 11.83
CA ALA A 207 -7.84 0.77 11.61
C ALA A 207 -7.42 2.12 11.00
N LEU A 208 -6.43 2.80 11.58
CA LEU A 208 -5.93 4.09 11.08
C LEU A 208 -5.40 3.98 9.64
N VAL A 209 -4.60 2.96 9.34
CA VAL A 209 -4.07 2.73 7.98
C VAL A 209 -5.21 2.53 6.97
N ASN A 210 -6.27 1.82 7.37
CA ASN A 210 -7.39 1.57 6.47
C ASN A 210 -8.24 2.83 6.24
N VAL A 211 -8.45 3.65 7.27
CA VAL A 211 -9.08 4.97 7.12
C VAL A 211 -8.25 5.85 6.20
N ALA A 212 -6.94 5.95 6.43
CA ALA A 212 -6.04 6.74 5.58
C ALA A 212 -6.09 6.31 4.11
N ARG A 213 -6.08 4.99 3.83
CA ARG A 213 -6.23 4.46 2.47
C ARG A 213 -7.58 4.82 1.85
N THR A 214 -8.65 4.75 2.64
CA THR A 214 -10.00 5.07 2.18
C THR A 214 -10.12 6.55 1.84
N LEU A 215 -9.59 7.44 2.69
CA LEU A 215 -9.59 8.89 2.46
C LEU A 215 -8.76 9.28 1.24
N ASN A 216 -7.59 8.67 1.05
CA ASN A 216 -6.70 8.97 -0.08
C ASN A 216 -7.15 8.35 -1.42
N SER A 217 -8.23 7.56 -1.46
CA SER A 217 -8.74 6.96 -2.69
C SER A 217 -9.59 7.92 -3.54
N THR A 218 -9.93 9.09 -3.02
CA THR A 218 -10.65 10.15 -3.73
C THR A 218 -9.97 11.48 -3.48
N LEU A 219 -9.95 12.33 -4.49
CA LEU A 219 -9.29 13.64 -4.45
C LEU A 219 -10.31 14.78 -4.52
N GLU A 220 -11.61 14.47 -4.43
CA GLU A 220 -12.70 15.45 -4.44
C GLU A 220 -13.16 15.73 -3.02
N ALA A 221 -13.07 17.00 -2.60
CA ALA A 221 -13.36 17.39 -1.21
C ALA A 221 -14.75 16.94 -0.70
N PRO A 222 -15.87 17.11 -1.44
CA PRO A 222 -17.19 16.68 -0.95
C PRO A 222 -17.29 15.16 -0.75
N THR A 223 -16.79 14.39 -1.72
CA THR A 223 -16.77 12.93 -1.68
C THR A 223 -15.87 12.41 -0.55
N LEU A 224 -14.73 13.05 -0.34
CA LEU A 224 -13.78 12.75 0.73
C LEU A 224 -14.41 12.94 2.10
N LEU A 225 -15.06 14.07 2.34
CA LEU A 225 -15.72 14.37 3.61
C LEU A 225 -16.87 13.40 3.92
N ALA A 226 -17.64 13.02 2.91
CA ALA A 226 -18.69 12.00 3.07
C ALA A 226 -18.11 10.63 3.44
N ARG A 227 -17.04 10.20 2.77
CA ARG A 227 -16.33 8.95 3.09
C ARG A 227 -15.70 8.98 4.47
N MET A 228 -15.13 10.12 4.87
CA MET A 228 -14.60 10.31 6.21
C MET A 228 -15.66 10.09 7.28
N ASN A 229 -16.81 10.75 7.17
CA ASN A 229 -17.89 10.58 8.15
C ASN A 229 -18.39 9.13 8.19
N ARG A 230 -18.48 8.46 7.04
CA ARG A 230 -18.86 7.03 7.01
C ARG A 230 -17.81 6.13 7.66
N ALA A 231 -16.53 6.40 7.44
CA ALA A 231 -15.43 5.68 8.10
C ALA A 231 -15.45 5.92 9.62
N ALA A 232 -15.72 7.15 10.06
CA ALA A 232 -15.87 7.46 11.47
C ALA A 232 -17.03 6.67 12.12
N LEU A 233 -18.19 6.57 11.44
CA LEU A 233 -19.30 5.73 11.90
C LEU A 233 -18.91 4.26 12.06
N GLU A 234 -18.26 3.69 11.05
CA GLU A 234 -17.93 2.26 11.02
C GLU A 234 -16.86 1.89 12.06
N TRP A 235 -15.77 2.66 12.11
CA TRP A 235 -14.60 2.32 12.93
C TRP A 235 -14.77 2.71 14.40
N LEU A 236 -15.59 3.73 14.69
CA LEU A 236 -15.89 4.16 16.06
C LEU A 236 -17.21 3.56 16.57
N ALA A 237 -17.91 2.76 15.77
CA ALA A 237 -19.24 2.22 16.08
C ALA A 237 -20.21 3.33 16.53
N ALA A 238 -20.15 4.48 15.87
CA ALA A 238 -20.96 5.63 16.19
C ALA A 238 -22.31 5.63 15.47
N ASP A 239 -23.28 6.32 16.05
CA ASP A 239 -24.63 6.44 15.48
C ASP A 239 -24.74 7.62 14.51
N TRP A 240 -23.85 8.60 14.64
CA TRP A 240 -23.87 9.83 13.87
C TRP A 240 -22.46 10.43 13.70
N SER A 241 -22.17 11.00 12.53
CA SER A 241 -20.91 11.72 12.27
C SER A 241 -21.15 12.94 11.40
N ALA A 242 -20.50 14.05 11.70
CA ALA A 242 -20.52 15.26 10.87
C ALA A 242 -19.18 15.97 10.84
N THR A 243 -18.93 16.67 9.74
CA THR A 243 -17.75 17.52 9.57
C THR A 243 -18.16 18.95 9.33
N PHE A 244 -17.52 19.84 10.06
CA PHE A 244 -17.66 21.28 9.93
C PHE A 244 -16.34 21.88 9.47
N LEU A 245 -16.39 22.82 8.52
CA LEU A 245 -15.21 23.53 8.04
C LEU A 245 -15.33 25.02 8.38
N LEU A 246 -14.21 25.66 8.69
CA LEU A 246 -14.17 27.08 9.02
C LEU A 246 -14.44 27.92 7.77
N ASP A 247 -15.42 28.82 7.87
CA ASP A 247 -15.65 29.91 6.93
C ASP A 247 -14.96 31.16 7.50
N GLU A 248 -13.72 31.44 7.05
CA GLU A 248 -12.91 32.56 7.54
C GLU A 248 -13.60 33.92 7.34
N GLY A 249 -14.44 34.06 6.30
CA GLY A 249 -15.16 35.30 6.01
C GLY A 249 -16.27 35.61 7.02
N ARG A 250 -16.83 34.58 7.66
CA ARG A 250 -17.92 34.70 8.65
C ARG A 250 -17.48 34.46 10.09
N GLY A 251 -16.32 33.83 10.30
CA GLY A 251 -15.88 33.41 11.63
C GLY A 251 -16.77 32.31 12.22
N THR A 252 -17.35 31.45 11.38
CA THR A 252 -18.21 30.34 11.78
C THR A 252 -17.77 29.02 11.14
N PHE A 253 -17.95 27.91 11.85
CA PHE A 253 -17.80 26.57 11.27
C PHE A 253 -19.12 26.15 10.64
N ARG A 254 -19.10 25.79 9.36
CA ARG A 254 -20.28 25.39 8.60
C ARG A 254 -20.27 23.90 8.33
N LEU A 255 -21.43 23.26 8.42
CA LEU A 255 -21.56 21.85 8.08
C LEU A 255 -21.16 21.61 6.62
N ALA A 256 -20.13 20.80 6.42
CA ALA A 256 -19.58 20.45 5.12
C ALA A 256 -20.04 19.06 4.66
N ALA A 257 -20.16 18.11 5.59
CA ALA A 257 -20.69 16.78 5.32
C ALA A 257 -21.25 16.14 6.60
N THR A 258 -22.15 15.18 6.44
CA THR A 258 -22.73 14.39 7.53
C THR A 258 -22.96 12.96 7.05
N ALA A 259 -22.89 12.01 7.96
CA ALA A 259 -23.27 10.63 7.74
C ALA A 259 -24.18 10.15 8.88
N GLU A 260 -25.29 9.55 8.47
CA GLU A 260 -26.24 8.79 9.28
C GLU A 260 -26.81 7.69 8.36
N GLY A 261 -27.47 6.66 8.89
CA GLY A 261 -28.17 5.67 8.05
C GLY A 261 -29.08 6.31 6.99
N GLU A 262 -29.44 5.55 5.93
CA GLU A 262 -30.15 5.98 4.69
C GLU A 262 -30.99 7.28 4.80
N GLY A 263 -30.34 8.43 4.67
CA GLY A 263 -30.95 9.76 4.76
C GLY A 263 -30.04 10.81 4.10
N SER A 264 -30.62 11.69 3.30
CA SER A 264 -29.89 12.62 2.43
C SER A 264 -29.22 13.76 3.19
N ALA A 265 -27.98 14.08 2.81
CA ALA A 265 -27.19 15.21 3.31
C ALA A 265 -27.81 16.60 3.03
N ASP A 266 -28.84 16.69 2.18
CA ASP A 266 -29.46 17.97 1.79
C ASP A 266 -30.28 18.63 2.91
N GLU A 267 -30.84 17.88 3.86
CA GLU A 267 -31.71 18.44 4.91
C GLU A 267 -30.93 19.19 6.02
N ALA A 268 -29.61 18.97 6.13
CA ALA A 268 -28.77 19.51 7.20
C ALA A 268 -27.98 20.79 6.82
N ARG A 269 -28.10 21.28 5.57
CA ARG A 269 -27.46 22.53 5.11
C ARG A 269 -28.01 23.73 5.91
N GLY A 270 -27.16 24.39 6.70
CA GLY A 270 -27.51 25.61 7.45
C GLY A 270 -27.10 25.62 8.92
N ILE A 271 -26.51 24.55 9.45
CA ILE A 271 -25.92 24.56 10.80
C ILE A 271 -24.58 25.31 10.75
N GLU A 272 -24.52 26.40 11.52
CA GLU A 272 -23.31 27.21 11.71
C GLU A 272 -22.94 27.21 13.21
N LEU A 273 -21.66 27.04 13.50
CA LEU A 273 -21.11 27.08 14.86
C LEU A 273 -20.20 28.30 14.99
N PRO A 274 -20.26 29.05 16.11
CA PRO A 274 -19.35 30.17 16.32
C PRO A 274 -17.91 29.67 16.44
N ALA A 275 -16.94 30.30 15.78
CA ALA A 275 -15.54 29.85 15.87
C ALA A 275 -14.85 30.18 17.21
N ARG A 276 -15.51 30.95 18.09
CA ARG A 276 -15.00 31.37 19.41
C ARG A 276 -16.15 31.55 20.41
N GLY A 277 -15.85 31.44 21.70
CA GLY A 277 -16.79 31.74 22.78
C GLY A 277 -17.82 30.64 23.04
N TRP A 278 -17.58 29.46 22.48
CA TRP A 278 -18.30 28.24 22.81
C TRP A 278 -17.30 27.24 23.40
N THR A 279 -17.48 26.90 24.67
CA THR A 279 -16.52 26.13 25.49
C THR A 279 -15.95 24.88 24.83
N PRO A 280 -16.73 24.06 24.11
CA PRO A 280 -16.20 22.90 23.39
C PRO A 280 -15.22 23.26 22.27
N ILE A 281 -15.45 24.36 21.55
CA ILE A 281 -14.53 24.84 20.50
C ILE A 281 -13.30 25.48 21.12
N ASP A 282 -13.47 26.27 22.18
CA ASP A 282 -12.32 26.88 22.88
C ASP A 282 -11.38 25.77 23.41
N SER A 283 -11.93 24.65 23.89
CA SER A 283 -11.15 23.48 24.29
C SER A 283 -10.47 22.76 23.11
N LEU A 284 -11.04 22.81 21.91
CA LEU A 284 -10.37 22.31 20.69
C LEU A 284 -9.25 23.24 20.23
N LEU A 285 -9.30 24.54 20.53
CA LEU A 285 -8.19 25.44 20.21
C LEU A 285 -6.91 25.09 20.99
N ASP A 286 -7.05 24.52 22.18
CA ASP A 286 -5.94 24.00 22.99
C ASP A 286 -5.41 22.64 22.49
N GLY A 287 -6.10 22.00 21.53
CA GLY A 287 -5.69 20.77 20.87
C GLY A 287 -6.38 19.50 21.40
N GLY A 288 -6.50 18.48 20.53
CA GLY A 288 -6.92 17.13 20.91
C GLY A 288 -8.38 16.79 20.62
N VAL A 289 -8.96 15.92 21.45
CA VAL A 289 -10.35 15.44 21.34
C VAL A 289 -11.14 15.87 22.56
N VAL A 290 -12.28 16.53 22.33
CA VAL A 290 -13.20 16.97 23.37
C VAL A 290 -14.35 15.96 23.46
N ILE A 291 -14.67 15.53 24.69
CA ILE A 291 -15.75 14.58 24.96
C ILE A 291 -16.83 15.31 25.75
N LEU A 292 -18.04 15.30 25.21
CA LEU A 292 -19.24 15.88 25.81
C LEU A 292 -20.15 14.74 26.26
N THR A 293 -20.67 14.83 27.48
CA THR A 293 -21.57 13.83 28.08
C THR A 293 -22.73 14.50 28.82
N GLY A 294 -23.86 13.79 28.98
CA GLY A 294 -25.00 14.26 29.76
C GLY A 294 -25.64 15.52 29.17
N ALA A 295 -26.06 16.46 30.02
CA ALA A 295 -26.83 17.65 29.60
C ALA A 295 -26.07 18.59 28.63
N GLU A 296 -24.74 18.50 28.56
CA GLU A 296 -23.95 19.25 27.57
C GLU A 296 -23.94 18.56 26.20
N ALA A 297 -23.88 17.23 26.17
CA ALA A 297 -24.03 16.44 24.95
C ALA A 297 -25.44 16.57 24.35
N GLU A 298 -26.48 16.56 25.18
CA GLU A 298 -27.87 16.75 24.75
C GLU A 298 -28.07 18.12 24.10
N ARG A 299 -27.67 19.21 24.78
CA ARG A 299 -27.73 20.58 24.22
C ARG A 299 -26.93 20.74 22.93
N THR A 300 -25.75 20.12 22.88
CA THR A 300 -24.90 20.15 21.69
C THR A 300 -25.50 19.31 20.56
N GLY A 301 -26.12 18.17 20.86
CA GLY A 301 -26.82 17.32 19.92
C GLY A 301 -28.11 17.94 19.39
N GLU A 302 -28.81 18.75 20.19
CA GLU A 302 -29.92 19.59 19.71
C GLU A 302 -29.45 20.56 18.62
N LEU A 303 -28.27 21.15 18.78
CA LEU A 303 -27.71 22.12 17.85
C LEU A 303 -27.06 21.48 16.61
N LEU A 304 -26.25 20.44 16.80
CA LEU A 304 -25.48 19.78 15.74
C LEU A 304 -26.27 18.72 14.96
N ALA A 305 -27.22 18.08 15.64
CA ALA A 305 -27.91 16.90 15.15
C ALA A 305 -29.45 17.05 15.22
N ARG A 306 -29.97 18.26 15.44
CA ARG A 306 -31.42 18.57 15.52
C ARG A 306 -32.21 17.67 16.49
N GLY A 307 -31.62 17.32 17.63
CA GLY A 307 -32.34 16.63 18.71
C GLY A 307 -32.47 15.12 18.53
N ARG A 308 -31.52 14.48 17.83
CA ARG A 308 -31.47 13.02 17.57
C ARG A 308 -31.22 12.13 18.80
N GLY A 309 -31.44 12.63 20.02
CA GLY A 309 -31.31 11.86 21.26
C GLY A 309 -29.88 11.34 21.51
N LEU A 310 -28.87 12.14 21.20
CA LEU A 310 -27.46 11.80 21.45
C LEU A 310 -27.16 11.98 22.94
N SER A 311 -26.61 10.93 23.58
CA SER A 311 -26.24 10.93 25.00
C SER A 311 -24.75 11.25 25.22
N SER A 312 -23.91 11.06 24.19
CA SER A 312 -22.52 11.53 24.18
C SER A 312 -22.07 11.99 22.79
N ILE A 313 -21.20 12.99 22.75
CA ILE A 313 -20.61 13.54 21.51
C ILE A 313 -19.11 13.70 21.71
N ARG A 314 -18.32 13.30 20.71
CA ARG A 314 -16.87 13.49 20.66
C ARG A 314 -16.53 14.41 19.49
N LEU A 315 -15.68 15.40 19.75
CA LEU A 315 -15.24 16.38 18.77
C LEU A 315 -13.73 16.27 18.61
N ALA A 316 -13.23 16.20 17.38
CA ALA A 316 -11.81 16.31 17.05
C ALA A 316 -11.56 17.46 16.10
N GLY A 317 -10.50 18.23 16.37
CA GLY A 317 -10.10 19.33 15.51
C GLY A 317 -9.36 18.84 14.26
N LEU A 318 -9.65 19.45 13.12
CA LEU A 318 -8.82 19.40 11.92
C LEU A 318 -7.87 20.58 11.96
N TYR A 319 -6.57 20.33 12.02
CA TYR A 319 -5.55 21.38 12.21
C TYR A 319 -4.64 21.50 10.99
N ARG A 320 -4.50 22.72 10.49
CA ARG A 320 -3.55 23.08 9.43
C ARG A 320 -2.55 24.08 9.99
N ASP A 321 -1.28 23.72 10.01
CA ASP A 321 -0.19 24.57 10.54
C ASP A 321 -0.46 25.10 11.96
N GLY A 322 -1.11 24.28 12.81
CA GLY A 322 -1.50 24.64 14.18
C GLY A 322 -2.80 25.44 14.29
N ALA A 323 -3.42 25.85 13.18
CA ALA A 323 -4.71 26.53 13.17
C ALA A 323 -5.86 25.53 12.99
N LEU A 324 -6.93 25.66 13.79
CA LEU A 324 -8.15 24.87 13.66
C LEU A 324 -8.92 25.29 12.40
N VAL A 325 -8.96 24.42 11.38
CA VAL A 325 -9.62 24.67 10.09
C VAL A 325 -10.95 23.91 9.93
N GLY A 326 -11.22 22.96 10.83
CA GLY A 326 -12.47 22.20 10.83
C GLY A 326 -12.65 21.39 12.10
N ILE A 327 -13.83 20.77 12.22
CA ILE A 327 -14.21 19.92 13.35
C ILE A 327 -14.86 18.66 12.80
N LEU A 328 -14.40 17.49 13.26
CA LEU A 328 -15.06 16.21 13.07
C LEU A 328 -15.83 15.88 14.36
N ALA A 329 -17.14 15.77 14.27
CA ALA A 329 -18.04 15.45 15.37
C ALA A 329 -18.61 14.06 15.19
N VAL A 330 -18.62 13.27 16.26
CA VAL A 330 -19.14 11.89 16.28
C VAL A 330 -20.05 11.73 17.50
N GLY A 331 -21.24 11.18 17.31
CA GLY A 331 -22.28 11.08 18.34
C GLY A 331 -22.78 9.66 18.58
N TYR A 332 -23.18 9.39 19.83
CA TYR A 332 -23.70 8.11 20.29
C TYR A 332 -25.05 8.31 21.00
N ARG A 333 -26.00 7.41 20.74
CA ARG A 333 -27.33 7.38 21.36
C ARG A 333 -27.33 6.61 22.68
N THR A 334 -26.43 5.63 22.83
CA THR A 334 -26.33 4.82 24.06
C THR A 334 -25.35 5.42 25.08
N PRO A 335 -25.74 5.55 26.37
CA PRO A 335 -24.88 6.14 27.40
C PRO A 335 -23.65 5.27 27.75
N ASP A 336 -23.71 3.96 27.44
CA ASP A 336 -22.63 2.98 27.67
C ASP A 336 -21.82 2.68 26.39
N ALA A 337 -21.84 3.55 25.37
CA ALA A 337 -20.95 3.42 24.23
C ALA A 337 -19.50 3.23 24.72
N PRO A 338 -18.75 2.24 24.21
CA PRO A 338 -17.59 1.70 24.90
C PRO A 338 -16.63 2.83 25.29
N THR A 339 -16.50 3.03 26.59
CA THR A 339 -15.46 3.82 27.27
C THR A 339 -14.11 3.11 27.15
N SER A 340 -13.80 2.57 25.97
CA SER A 340 -12.48 2.05 25.67
C SER A 340 -11.55 3.25 25.52
N ASP A 341 -10.44 3.28 26.27
CA ASP A 341 -9.32 4.23 26.12
C ASP A 341 -8.74 4.30 24.68
N ALA A 342 -9.27 3.52 23.73
CA ALA A 342 -8.93 3.50 22.32
C ALA A 342 -9.61 4.59 21.46
N ASP A 343 -10.71 5.20 21.93
CA ASP A 343 -11.60 6.04 21.11
C ASP A 343 -11.04 7.44 20.73
N PRO A 344 -10.48 8.25 21.66
CA PRO A 344 -10.04 9.60 21.33
C PRO A 344 -8.80 9.62 20.42
N HIS A 345 -7.90 8.63 20.55
CA HIS A 345 -6.73 8.54 19.67
C HIS A 345 -7.11 8.14 18.24
N LEU A 346 -8.10 7.24 18.08
CA LEU A 346 -8.56 6.85 16.75
C LEU A 346 -9.28 8.02 16.07
N LEU A 347 -10.19 8.70 16.76
CA LEU A 347 -10.88 9.89 16.22
C LEU A 347 -9.89 11.01 15.87
N GLY A 348 -8.91 11.29 16.74
CA GLY A 348 -7.84 12.26 16.45
C GLY A 348 -7.02 11.89 15.21
N GLY A 349 -6.62 10.62 15.07
CA GLY A 349 -5.88 10.15 13.90
C GLY A 349 -6.70 10.18 12.61
N ILE A 350 -8.02 9.95 12.68
CA ILE A 350 -8.93 10.14 11.53
C ILE A 350 -8.96 11.61 11.11
N ALA A 351 -9.10 12.55 12.07
CA ALA A 351 -9.11 13.98 11.81
C ALA A 351 -7.78 14.49 11.24
N GLU A 352 -6.65 13.96 11.71
CA GLU A 352 -5.33 14.30 11.19
C GLU A 352 -5.17 13.84 9.72
N HIS A 353 -5.48 12.57 9.43
CA HIS A 353 -5.43 12.04 8.06
C HIS A 353 -6.40 12.76 7.12
N ALA A 354 -7.57 13.14 7.61
CA ALA A 354 -8.53 13.92 6.83
C ALA A 354 -8.01 15.32 6.50
N THR A 355 -7.31 15.98 7.44
CA THR A 355 -6.72 17.29 7.20
C THR A 355 -5.70 17.23 6.07
N ILE A 356 -4.84 16.20 6.07
CA ILE A 356 -3.86 15.95 5.00
C ILE A 356 -4.57 15.73 3.66
N ALA A 357 -5.60 14.88 3.67
CA ALA A 357 -6.30 14.51 2.44
C ALA A 357 -7.10 15.69 1.85
N LEU A 358 -7.72 16.54 2.69
CA LEU A 358 -8.34 17.80 2.27
C LEU A 358 -7.34 18.78 1.68
N ARG A 359 -6.15 18.91 2.28
CA ARG A 359 -5.09 19.79 1.75
C ARG A 359 -4.62 19.31 0.37
N ASN A 360 -4.45 18.00 0.19
CA ASN A 360 -4.06 17.42 -1.09
C ASN A 360 -5.12 17.66 -2.17
N ALA A 361 -6.41 17.51 -1.83
CA ALA A 361 -7.51 17.82 -2.73
C ALA A 361 -7.51 19.30 -3.17
N GLN A 362 -7.30 20.23 -2.23
CA GLN A 362 -7.19 21.66 -2.52
C GLN A 362 -6.00 22.00 -3.43
N LEU A 363 -4.80 21.49 -3.10
CA LEU A 363 -3.60 21.72 -3.90
C LEU A 363 -3.73 21.20 -5.33
N LEU A 364 -4.39 20.04 -5.50
CA LEU A 364 -4.65 19.50 -6.82
C LEU A 364 -5.60 20.39 -7.62
N GLU A 365 -6.65 20.91 -6.99
CA GLU A 365 -7.62 21.79 -7.65
C GLU A 365 -6.98 23.14 -8.01
N GLU A 366 -6.17 23.72 -7.13
CA GLU A 366 -5.37 24.92 -7.41
C GLU A 366 -4.44 24.70 -8.61
N ALA A 367 -3.76 23.55 -8.66
CA ALA A 367 -2.89 23.18 -9.77
C ALA A 367 -3.67 23.01 -11.09
N ARG A 368 -4.83 22.35 -11.05
CA ARG A 368 -5.71 22.18 -12.22
C ARG A 368 -6.22 23.52 -12.74
N HIS A 369 -6.67 24.39 -11.85
CA HIS A 369 -7.14 25.73 -12.21
C HIS A 369 -6.02 26.58 -12.83
N ALA A 370 -4.83 26.58 -12.21
CA ALA A 370 -3.66 27.27 -12.76
C ALA A 370 -3.27 26.72 -14.15
N SER A 371 -3.33 25.40 -14.33
CA SER A 371 -3.08 24.74 -15.62
C SER A 371 -4.10 25.15 -16.68
N ALA A 372 -5.39 25.20 -16.33
CA ALA A 372 -6.45 25.64 -17.24
C ALA A 372 -6.25 27.10 -17.68
N LEU A 373 -6.00 28.01 -16.74
CA LEU A 373 -5.70 29.42 -17.03
C LEU A 373 -4.46 29.59 -17.91
N LYS A 374 -3.38 28.84 -17.65
CA LYS A 374 -2.17 28.86 -18.50
C LYS A 374 -2.49 28.40 -19.91
N SER A 375 -3.34 27.38 -20.06
CA SER A 375 -3.78 26.86 -21.37
C SER A 375 -4.59 27.89 -22.15
N GLU A 376 -5.58 28.50 -21.51
CA GLU A 376 -6.43 29.53 -22.09
C GLU A 376 -5.59 30.73 -22.54
N PHE A 377 -4.70 31.22 -21.68
CA PHE A 377 -3.78 32.32 -21.98
C PHE A 377 -2.93 32.04 -23.23
N LEU A 378 -2.31 30.85 -23.31
CA LEU A 378 -1.49 30.45 -24.46
C LEU A 378 -2.31 30.30 -25.75
N SER A 379 -3.58 29.92 -25.64
CA SER A 379 -4.49 29.85 -26.78
C SER A 379 -4.83 31.25 -27.31
N THR A 380 -5.30 32.12 -26.42
CA THR A 380 -5.69 33.50 -26.74
C THR A 380 -4.52 34.29 -27.31
N MET A 381 -3.34 34.25 -26.67
CA MET A 381 -2.15 34.93 -27.17
C MET A 381 -1.72 34.47 -28.56
N SER A 382 -1.95 33.20 -28.91
CA SER A 382 -1.68 32.70 -30.27
C SER A 382 -2.54 33.37 -31.33
N HIS A 383 -3.82 33.57 -31.05
CA HIS A 383 -4.73 34.23 -31.99
C HIS A 383 -4.47 35.74 -32.08
N GLU A 384 -4.26 36.38 -30.94
CA GLU A 384 -4.01 37.83 -30.85
C GLU A 384 -2.67 38.24 -31.50
N LEU A 385 -1.65 37.38 -31.45
CA LEU A 385 -0.37 37.65 -32.13
C LEU A 385 -0.38 37.31 -33.61
N ARG A 386 -1.08 36.24 -34.03
CA ARG A 386 -1.14 35.83 -35.44
C ARG A 386 -1.83 36.87 -36.32
N THR A 387 -2.92 37.47 -35.83
CA THR A 387 -3.75 38.40 -36.61
C THR A 387 -2.98 39.63 -37.10
N PRO A 388 -2.30 40.45 -36.26
CA PRO A 388 -1.56 41.61 -36.73
C PRO A 388 -0.35 41.24 -37.61
N LEU A 389 0.30 40.10 -37.33
CA LEU A 389 1.41 39.59 -38.14
C LEU A 389 0.98 39.18 -39.54
N ASN A 390 -0.13 38.46 -39.67
CA ASN A 390 -0.69 38.09 -40.97
C ASN A 390 -1.12 39.31 -41.78
N VAL A 391 -1.63 40.37 -41.13
CA VAL A 391 -1.93 41.63 -41.79
C VAL A 391 -0.66 42.31 -42.31
N MET A 392 0.41 42.36 -41.51
CA MET A 392 1.71 42.90 -41.97
C MET A 392 2.28 42.11 -43.15
N ILE A 393 2.23 40.77 -43.09
CA ILE A 393 2.68 39.89 -44.18
C ILE A 393 1.84 40.16 -45.44
N GLY A 394 0.51 40.22 -45.32
CA GLY A 394 -0.38 40.52 -46.44
C GLY A 394 -0.08 41.87 -47.10
N TYR A 395 0.18 42.93 -46.31
CA TYR A 395 0.60 44.21 -46.87
C TYR A 395 1.95 44.14 -47.60
N THR A 396 2.91 43.38 -47.07
CA THR A 396 4.19 43.19 -47.78
C THR A 396 4.06 42.39 -49.06
N GLU A 397 3.16 41.40 -49.13
CA GLU A 397 2.84 40.65 -50.35
C GLU A 397 2.19 41.56 -51.39
N MET A 398 1.18 42.36 -51.00
CA MET A 398 0.53 43.33 -51.89
C MET A 398 1.51 44.37 -52.47
N LEU A 399 2.47 44.83 -51.65
CA LEU A 399 3.53 45.74 -52.10
C LEU A 399 4.50 45.06 -53.07
N ARG A 400 4.81 43.77 -52.87
CA ARG A 400 5.67 42.99 -53.77
C ARG A 400 5.03 42.72 -55.13
N ASP A 401 3.73 42.48 -55.15
CA ASP A 401 2.97 42.14 -56.36
C ASP A 401 2.58 43.37 -57.19
N ASP A 402 3.15 44.54 -56.86
CA ASP A 402 2.88 45.84 -57.49
C ASP A 402 1.39 46.27 -57.43
N ALA A 403 0.58 45.61 -56.58
CA ALA A 403 -0.86 45.86 -56.44
C ALA A 403 -1.16 47.24 -55.82
N ALA A 404 -0.20 47.81 -55.08
CA ALA A 404 -0.27 49.16 -54.51
C ALA A 404 0.62 50.18 -55.26
N GLY A 405 1.06 49.85 -56.48
CA GLY A 405 1.96 50.67 -57.30
C GLY A 405 3.35 50.08 -57.44
N ARG A 406 4.09 50.51 -58.47
CA ARG A 406 5.44 49.99 -58.76
C ARG A 406 6.46 50.49 -57.75
N LEU A 407 7.12 49.55 -57.08
CA LEU A 407 8.25 49.84 -56.18
C LEU A 407 9.55 50.10 -56.95
N SER A 408 10.38 51.01 -56.45
CA SER A 408 11.79 51.12 -56.87
C SER A 408 12.56 49.85 -56.49
N ARG A 409 13.74 49.61 -57.09
CA ARG A 409 14.59 48.46 -56.73
C ARG A 409 14.96 48.43 -55.25
N GLU A 410 15.30 49.59 -54.69
CA GLU A 410 15.66 49.73 -53.27
C GLU A 410 14.45 49.48 -52.36
N GLN A 411 13.26 49.98 -52.73
CA GLN A 411 12.02 49.72 -51.99
C GLN A 411 11.63 48.24 -52.02
N ARG A 412 11.80 47.57 -53.16
CA ARG A 412 11.51 46.14 -53.29
C ARG A 412 12.43 45.29 -52.40
N ASP A 413 13.73 45.62 -52.33
CA ASP A 413 14.67 44.95 -51.42
C ASP A 413 14.27 45.15 -49.95
N LEU A 414 13.86 46.36 -49.56
CA LEU A 414 13.38 46.64 -48.20
C LEU A 414 12.11 45.84 -47.84
N VAL A 415 11.11 45.81 -48.72
CA VAL A 415 9.87 45.05 -48.50
C VAL A 415 10.17 43.55 -48.42
N GLN A 416 11.07 43.04 -49.24
CA GLN A 416 11.46 41.63 -49.22
C GLN A 416 12.17 41.24 -47.91
N ARG A 417 13.01 42.13 -47.36
CA ARG A 417 13.60 41.94 -46.03
C ARG A 417 12.54 42.02 -44.92
N LEU A 418 11.56 42.92 -45.01
CA LEU A 418 10.51 43.08 -44.01
C LEU A 418 9.55 41.88 -43.97
N ASP A 419 9.17 41.35 -45.14
CA ASP A 419 8.42 40.10 -45.29
C ASP A 419 9.17 38.93 -44.64
N ALA A 420 10.45 38.75 -44.99
CA ALA A 420 11.29 37.69 -44.41
C ALA A 420 11.38 37.77 -42.88
N ARG A 421 11.59 38.96 -42.31
CA ARG A 421 11.65 39.16 -40.85
C ARG A 421 10.30 38.99 -40.16
N SER A 422 9.21 39.38 -40.82
CA SER A 422 7.86 39.19 -40.27
C SER A 422 7.50 37.71 -40.19
N ARG A 423 7.85 36.92 -41.21
CA ARG A 423 7.66 35.46 -41.20
C ARG A 423 8.53 34.79 -40.14
N GLU A 424 9.79 35.19 -40.02
CA GLU A 424 10.70 34.67 -38.97
C GLU A 424 10.16 34.96 -37.57
N LEU A 425 9.61 36.17 -37.33
CA LEU A 425 8.98 36.52 -36.06
C LEU A 425 7.71 35.70 -35.80
N LEU A 426 6.87 35.49 -36.81
CA LEU A 426 5.67 34.66 -36.69
C LEU A 426 6.05 33.22 -36.32
N GLU A 427 7.04 32.64 -36.99
CA GLU A 427 7.55 31.30 -36.69
C GLU A 427 8.09 31.21 -35.26
N LEU A 428 8.82 32.21 -34.77
CA LEU A 428 9.32 32.27 -33.40
C LEU A 428 8.19 32.32 -32.36
N ILE A 429 7.17 33.15 -32.61
CA ILE A 429 6.01 33.28 -31.72
C ILE A 429 5.22 31.96 -31.69
N GLU A 430 4.90 31.41 -32.86
CA GLU A 430 4.13 30.16 -32.97
C GLU A 430 4.88 29.01 -32.29
N ALA A 431 6.19 28.91 -32.51
CA ALA A 431 6.99 27.85 -31.91
C ALA A 431 7.11 28.01 -30.39
N THR A 432 7.26 29.24 -29.87
CA THR A 432 7.30 29.51 -28.41
C THR A 432 5.97 29.15 -27.74
N LEU A 433 4.85 29.52 -28.37
CA LEU A 433 3.52 29.18 -27.88
C LEU A 433 3.25 27.68 -27.95
N GLN A 434 3.77 27.00 -28.97
CA GLN A 434 3.67 25.55 -29.11
C GLN A 434 4.41 24.83 -27.97
N VAL A 435 5.62 25.27 -27.61
CA VAL A 435 6.34 24.78 -26.41
C VAL A 435 5.51 25.01 -25.15
N GLY A 436 4.96 26.21 -24.97
CA GLY A 436 4.08 26.50 -23.83
C GLY A 436 2.90 25.51 -23.75
N ARG A 437 2.27 25.18 -24.88
CA ARG A 437 1.18 24.18 -24.92
C ARG A 437 1.66 22.77 -24.59
N PHE A 438 2.89 22.42 -24.92
CA PHE A 438 3.48 21.12 -24.55
C PHE A 438 3.70 21.01 -23.04
N GLU A 439 4.24 22.03 -22.39
CA GLU A 439 4.48 22.05 -20.94
C GLU A 439 3.20 21.87 -20.13
N VAL A 440 2.09 22.41 -20.62
CA VAL A 440 0.78 22.32 -19.95
C VAL A 440 0.04 21.02 -20.29
N GLY A 441 0.67 20.12 -21.05
CA GLY A 441 0.07 18.85 -21.44
C GLY A 441 -0.96 18.95 -22.57
N CYS A 442 -1.31 20.15 -23.04
CA CYS A 442 -2.25 20.41 -24.13
C CYS A 442 -1.79 19.87 -25.50
N GLY A 443 -0.55 19.41 -25.63
CA GLY A 443 -0.10 18.55 -26.73
C GLY A 443 -0.63 17.12 -26.61
N MET A 444 -1.94 16.95 -26.38
CA MET A 444 -2.56 15.62 -26.40
C MET A 444 -2.44 15.04 -27.81
N VAL A 445 -2.11 13.76 -27.86
CA VAL A 445 -1.99 12.99 -29.08
C VAL A 445 -3.27 12.18 -29.19
N GLU A 446 -4.01 12.35 -30.29
CA GLU A 446 -5.24 11.60 -30.54
C GLU A 446 -4.89 10.32 -31.30
N VAL A 447 -4.54 9.29 -30.54
CA VAL A 447 -4.13 8.00 -31.09
C VAL A 447 -5.36 7.24 -31.60
N ALA A 448 -5.39 6.96 -32.90
CA ALA A 448 -6.45 6.19 -33.54
C ALA A 448 -5.85 5.19 -34.56
N PRO A 449 -6.56 4.12 -34.92
CA PRO A 449 -6.16 3.27 -36.05
C PRO A 449 -6.19 4.07 -37.36
N VAL A 450 -5.09 4.09 -38.09
CA VAL A 450 -4.93 4.79 -39.38
C VAL A 450 -4.35 3.80 -40.39
N SER A 451 -4.96 3.67 -41.57
CA SER A 451 -4.38 2.84 -42.63
C SER A 451 -3.05 3.42 -43.11
N LEU A 452 -2.09 2.54 -43.42
CA LEU A 452 -0.76 2.95 -43.86
C LEU A 452 -0.81 3.86 -45.10
N ASP A 453 -1.68 3.57 -46.06
CA ASP A 453 -1.87 4.37 -47.27
C ASP A 453 -2.35 5.80 -46.95
N ALA A 454 -3.31 5.93 -46.03
CA ALA A 454 -3.83 7.24 -45.62
C ALA A 454 -2.77 8.04 -44.84
N LEU A 455 -1.93 7.36 -44.07
CA LEU A 455 -0.78 7.99 -43.43
C LEU A 455 0.21 8.48 -44.48
N LEU A 456 0.69 7.62 -45.38
CA LEU A 456 1.66 7.95 -46.43
C LEU A 456 1.20 9.14 -47.29
N ALA A 457 -0.05 9.11 -47.75
CA ALA A 457 -0.63 10.23 -48.51
C ALA A 457 -0.61 11.55 -47.72
N ALA A 458 -0.90 11.51 -46.41
CA ALA A 458 -0.83 12.69 -45.55
C ALA A 458 0.61 13.18 -45.34
N LEU A 459 1.60 12.27 -45.26
CA LEU A 459 3.00 12.64 -45.13
C LEU A 459 3.52 13.29 -46.42
N GLU A 460 3.27 12.68 -47.58
CA GLU A 460 3.66 13.23 -48.88
C GLU A 460 3.07 14.63 -49.08
N ALA A 461 1.75 14.78 -48.88
CA ALA A 461 1.06 16.07 -48.96
C ALA A 461 1.63 17.13 -47.99
N SER A 462 2.07 16.72 -46.79
CA SER A 462 2.66 17.66 -45.82
C SER A 462 4.05 18.15 -46.20
N THR A 463 4.73 17.45 -47.11
CA THR A 463 6.08 17.77 -47.60
C THR A 463 6.09 18.40 -48.99
N GLU A 464 4.96 18.33 -49.70
CA GLU A 464 4.80 18.92 -51.01
C GLU A 464 4.92 20.45 -50.94
N GLY A 465 5.63 21.05 -51.90
CA GLY A 465 5.80 22.50 -51.97
C GLY A 465 6.70 23.12 -50.89
N LEU A 466 7.37 22.31 -50.05
CA LEU A 466 8.37 22.84 -49.11
C LEU A 466 9.48 23.60 -49.86
N PRO A 467 9.90 24.78 -49.37
CA PRO A 467 10.97 25.54 -50.00
C PRO A 467 12.26 24.71 -50.07
N ARG A 468 12.84 24.59 -51.25
CA ARG A 468 14.10 23.86 -51.47
C ARG A 468 14.99 24.57 -52.48
N PRO A 469 16.32 24.46 -52.37
CA PRO A 469 17.22 24.95 -53.40
C PRO A 469 16.97 24.27 -54.75
N PRO A 470 17.21 24.95 -55.89
CA PRO A 470 16.94 24.40 -57.22
C PRO A 470 17.68 23.09 -57.53
N GLN A 471 18.79 22.84 -56.83
CA GLN A 471 19.70 21.71 -57.04
C GLN A 471 19.44 20.53 -56.09
N VAL A 472 18.37 20.60 -55.28
CA VAL A 472 18.00 19.56 -54.30
C VAL A 472 16.75 18.83 -54.75
N ARG A 473 16.83 17.49 -54.82
CA ARG A 473 15.66 16.62 -55.07
C ARG A 473 15.12 16.06 -53.76
N LEU A 474 13.78 16.03 -53.64
CA LEU A 474 13.09 15.26 -52.61
C LEU A 474 12.57 13.97 -53.24
N GLU A 475 12.98 12.83 -52.71
CA GLU A 475 12.65 11.50 -53.24
C GLU A 475 11.96 10.68 -52.16
N TRP A 476 10.77 10.15 -52.47
CA TRP A 476 10.04 9.21 -51.63
C TRP A 476 10.29 7.79 -52.13
N VAL A 477 10.76 6.91 -51.25
CA VAL A 477 10.97 5.50 -51.61
C VAL A 477 9.62 4.78 -51.57
N PRO A 478 9.20 4.10 -52.65
CA PRO A 478 7.92 3.39 -52.68
C PRO A 478 7.81 2.36 -51.54
N VAL A 479 6.70 2.40 -50.82
CA VAL A 479 6.41 1.48 -49.72
C VAL A 479 5.56 0.35 -50.27
N VAL A 480 6.05 -0.88 -50.19
CA VAL A 480 5.29 -2.08 -50.56
C VAL A 480 4.89 -2.80 -49.27
N ALA A 481 3.87 -2.26 -48.60
CA ALA A 481 3.29 -2.83 -47.39
C ALA A 481 1.83 -2.40 -47.26
N SER A 482 1.00 -3.28 -46.70
CA SER A 482 -0.37 -2.97 -46.28
C SER A 482 -0.45 -3.10 -44.77
N GLY A 483 -1.37 -2.40 -44.11
CA GLY A 483 -1.45 -2.44 -42.66
C GLY A 483 -2.12 -1.22 -42.05
N THR A 484 -2.36 -1.34 -40.74
CA THR A 484 -2.92 -0.29 -39.91
C THR A 484 -1.93 0.08 -38.82
N VAL A 485 -1.76 1.39 -38.57
CA VAL A 485 -0.93 1.92 -37.50
C VAL A 485 -1.79 2.70 -36.51
N THR A 486 -1.64 2.39 -35.22
CA THR A 486 -2.37 3.07 -34.15
C THR A 486 -1.59 4.31 -33.71
N THR A 487 -1.92 5.47 -34.27
CA THR A 487 -1.14 6.72 -34.13
C THR A 487 -1.99 7.97 -34.34
N ASP A 488 -1.40 9.15 -34.18
CA ASP A 488 -2.00 10.44 -34.55
C ASP A 488 -1.43 10.91 -35.90
N ARG A 489 -2.22 10.73 -36.96
CA ARG A 489 -1.84 11.07 -38.35
C ARG A 489 -1.32 12.51 -38.49
N ALA A 490 -1.92 13.48 -37.79
CA ALA A 490 -1.54 14.89 -37.92
C ALA A 490 -0.19 15.17 -37.24
N LYS A 491 0.09 14.55 -36.09
CA LYS A 491 1.39 14.72 -35.42
C LYS A 491 2.51 14.03 -36.16
N VAL A 492 2.26 12.83 -36.71
CA VAL A 492 3.28 12.13 -37.52
C VAL A 492 3.60 12.92 -38.80
N ALA A 493 2.60 13.49 -39.49
CA ALA A 493 2.83 14.39 -40.61
C ALA A 493 3.68 15.61 -40.22
N LEU A 494 3.41 16.19 -39.05
CA LEU A 494 4.22 17.30 -38.55
C LEU A 494 5.65 16.88 -38.19
N VAL A 495 5.86 15.68 -37.64
CA VAL A 495 7.20 15.13 -37.37
C VAL A 495 7.99 15.00 -38.68
N VAL A 496 7.43 14.32 -39.68
CA VAL A 496 8.09 14.08 -40.97
C VAL A 496 8.34 15.41 -41.69
N ARG A 497 7.36 16.31 -41.72
CA ARG A 497 7.52 17.66 -42.30
C ARG A 497 8.67 18.44 -41.66
N ASN A 498 8.83 18.40 -40.35
CA ASN A 498 9.94 19.09 -39.66
C ASN A 498 11.30 18.49 -40.02
N LEU A 499 11.39 17.16 -40.08
CA LEU A 499 12.62 16.47 -40.47
C LEU A 499 13.00 16.76 -41.92
N VAL A 500 12.03 16.67 -42.85
CA VAL A 500 12.23 16.97 -44.28
C VAL A 500 12.56 18.43 -44.52
N SER A 501 11.88 19.35 -43.82
CA SER A 501 12.18 20.79 -43.89
C SER A 501 13.62 21.09 -43.46
N ASN A 502 14.09 20.48 -42.36
CA ASN A 502 15.49 20.59 -41.94
C ASN A 502 16.44 20.01 -43.00
N ALA A 503 16.16 18.82 -43.51
CA ALA A 503 16.98 18.19 -44.54
C ALA A 503 17.12 19.06 -45.81
N LEU A 504 16.01 19.61 -46.33
CA LEU A 504 16.00 20.47 -47.51
C LEU A 504 16.74 21.80 -47.27
N LYS A 505 16.63 22.33 -46.06
CA LYS A 505 17.25 23.60 -45.65
C LYS A 505 18.77 23.51 -45.50
N PHE A 506 19.29 22.34 -45.10
CA PHE A 506 20.72 22.14 -44.85
C PHE A 506 21.46 21.38 -45.97
N THR A 507 20.76 21.10 -47.08
CA THR A 507 21.34 20.53 -48.30
C THR A 507 21.42 21.62 -49.37
N ASP A 508 22.60 21.89 -49.89
CA ASP A 508 22.78 22.89 -50.97
C ASP A 508 22.54 22.29 -52.36
N GLU A 509 23.09 21.08 -52.56
CA GLU A 509 22.97 20.28 -53.77
C GLU A 509 22.88 18.80 -53.39
N GLY A 510 22.10 18.02 -54.15
CA GLY A 510 21.95 16.58 -53.93
C GLY A 510 20.52 16.15 -53.65
N THR A 511 20.33 15.24 -52.70
CA THR A 511 19.05 14.54 -52.51
C THR A 511 18.68 14.43 -51.04
N VAL A 512 17.40 14.62 -50.76
CA VAL A 512 16.72 14.27 -49.52
C VAL A 512 15.80 13.08 -49.81
N THR A 513 15.99 11.98 -49.09
CA THR A 513 15.24 10.74 -49.27
C THR A 513 14.39 10.46 -48.05
N VAL A 514 13.10 10.19 -48.27
CA VAL A 514 12.17 9.72 -47.22
C VAL A 514 11.84 8.26 -47.47
N HIS A 515 12.04 7.43 -46.46
CA HIS A 515 11.78 6.00 -46.52
C HIS A 515 10.93 5.59 -45.32
N VAL A 516 9.83 4.89 -45.59
CA VAL A 516 8.93 4.37 -44.56
C VAL A 516 8.88 2.86 -44.72
N ARG A 517 9.16 2.12 -43.65
CA ARG A 517 9.08 0.65 -43.70
C ARG A 517 8.54 0.07 -42.40
N PRO A 518 7.68 -0.96 -42.49
CA PRO A 518 7.36 -1.78 -41.34
C PRO A 518 8.61 -2.45 -40.74
N GLN A 519 8.61 -2.62 -39.43
CA GLN A 519 9.60 -3.40 -38.69
C GLN A 519 8.89 -4.10 -37.51
N ALA A 520 8.50 -5.36 -37.73
CA ALA A 520 7.69 -6.12 -36.77
C ALA A 520 6.40 -5.37 -36.38
N ASP A 521 6.24 -4.99 -35.12
CA ASP A 521 5.09 -4.26 -34.56
C ASP A 521 5.25 -2.73 -34.60
N GLN A 522 6.27 -2.24 -35.33
CA GLN A 522 6.64 -0.84 -35.42
C GLN A 522 6.71 -0.35 -36.87
N LEU A 523 6.60 0.96 -37.04
CA LEU A 523 6.78 1.65 -38.31
C LEU A 523 8.01 2.57 -38.22
N LEU A 524 9.00 2.33 -39.08
CA LEU A 524 10.20 3.15 -39.18
C LEU A 524 10.00 4.23 -40.25
N PHE A 525 10.29 5.48 -39.89
CA PHE A 525 10.45 6.61 -40.79
C PHE A 525 11.92 7.02 -40.81
N GLU A 526 12.53 7.03 -41.98
CA GLU A 526 13.91 7.45 -42.18
C GLU A 526 13.94 8.65 -43.12
N VAL A 527 14.56 9.75 -42.70
CA VAL A 527 14.81 10.94 -43.52
C VAL A 527 16.32 11.11 -43.63
N SER A 528 16.85 10.92 -44.85
CA SER A 528 18.29 11.05 -45.14
C SER A 528 18.55 12.23 -46.07
N ASP A 529 19.59 13.01 -45.81
CA ASP A 529 20.06 14.08 -46.68
C ASP A 529 21.54 13.91 -47.03
N THR A 530 21.95 14.55 -48.13
CA THR A 530 23.36 14.64 -48.56
C THR A 530 23.98 16.00 -48.22
N GLY A 531 23.47 16.67 -47.19
CA GLY A 531 23.83 18.05 -46.85
C GLY A 531 25.12 18.19 -46.05
N ILE A 532 25.24 19.30 -45.32
CA ILE A 532 26.46 19.68 -44.60
C ILE A 532 26.84 18.74 -43.45
N GLY A 533 25.92 17.88 -43.00
CA GLY A 533 26.10 17.05 -41.81
C GLY A 533 26.22 17.84 -40.50
N ILE A 534 26.27 17.12 -39.38
CA ILE A 534 26.30 17.64 -38.02
C ILE A 534 27.57 17.14 -37.34
N ALA A 535 28.27 18.03 -36.65
CA ALA A 535 29.48 17.67 -35.91
C ALA A 535 29.15 16.77 -34.69
N PRO A 536 29.98 15.76 -34.35
CA PRO A 536 29.68 14.80 -33.29
C PRO A 536 29.42 15.43 -31.91
N ASP A 537 30.07 16.55 -31.61
CA ASP A 537 29.89 17.33 -30.37
C ASP A 537 28.54 18.04 -30.29
N GLN A 538 27.88 18.25 -31.44
CA GLN A 538 26.58 18.92 -31.52
C GLN A 538 25.41 17.92 -31.45
N LEU A 539 25.62 16.66 -31.84
CA LEU A 539 24.59 15.61 -31.84
C LEU A 539 23.81 15.48 -30.51
N PRO A 540 24.44 15.56 -29.32
CA PRO A 540 23.71 15.43 -28.06
C PRO A 540 22.70 16.56 -27.78
N VAL A 541 22.89 17.73 -28.38
CA VAL A 541 22.14 18.95 -28.07
C VAL A 541 21.19 19.39 -29.20
N ILE A 542 21.15 18.69 -30.34
CA ILE A 542 20.31 19.10 -31.48
C ILE A 542 18.81 19.02 -31.20
N PHE A 543 18.41 18.23 -30.20
CA PHE A 543 17.03 18.10 -29.75
C PHE A 543 16.67 19.08 -28.64
N ASP A 544 17.63 19.84 -28.11
CA ASP A 544 17.38 20.82 -27.07
C ASP A 544 16.68 22.06 -27.63
N MET A 545 15.88 22.68 -26.77
CA MET A 545 15.14 23.89 -27.08
C MET A 545 16.07 25.06 -27.43
N PHE A 546 15.78 25.77 -28.53
CA PHE A 546 16.53 26.94 -29.01
C PHE A 546 18.00 26.69 -29.36
N ARG A 547 18.42 25.43 -29.55
CA ARG A 547 19.78 25.14 -30.01
C ARG A 547 19.90 25.30 -31.52
N GLN A 548 20.89 26.07 -31.93
CA GLN A 548 21.38 26.19 -33.30
C GLN A 548 22.86 25.80 -33.33
N VAL A 549 23.28 25.08 -34.36
CA VAL A 549 24.69 24.68 -34.53
C VAL A 549 25.49 25.90 -35.00
N ASP A 550 26.51 26.33 -34.23
CA ASP A 550 27.23 27.62 -34.35
C ASP A 550 28.28 27.71 -35.50
N THR A 551 28.03 27.07 -36.63
CA THR A 551 28.91 27.14 -37.81
C THR A 551 28.63 28.37 -38.73
N ALA A 552 29.67 28.91 -39.38
CA ALA A 552 29.54 30.01 -40.34
C ALA A 552 28.49 29.76 -41.48
N PRO A 553 28.34 28.55 -42.05
CA PRO A 553 27.26 28.24 -43.01
C PRO A 553 25.85 28.14 -42.38
N THR A 554 25.71 27.72 -41.12
CA THR A 554 24.39 27.58 -40.46
C THR A 554 23.77 28.92 -40.06
N ARG A 555 24.58 29.95 -39.75
CA ARG A 555 24.09 31.33 -39.49
C ARG A 555 23.37 31.99 -40.66
N ARG A 556 23.67 31.60 -41.91
CA ARG A 556 22.99 32.11 -43.11
C ARG A 556 21.66 31.41 -43.40
N ARG A 557 21.43 30.24 -42.81
CA ARG A 557 20.28 29.35 -43.05
C ARG A 557 19.39 29.30 -41.80
N GLY A 558 19.22 30.43 -41.09
CA GLY A 558 18.64 30.50 -39.74
C GLY A 558 17.27 29.83 -39.54
N GLY A 559 16.92 29.50 -38.30
CA GLY A 559 15.59 29.05 -37.84
C GLY A 559 15.59 28.82 -36.34
N VAL A 560 14.44 28.95 -35.67
CA VAL A 560 14.30 29.13 -34.21
C VAL A 560 14.93 28.04 -33.32
N GLY A 561 15.26 26.86 -33.86
CA GLY A 561 15.86 25.76 -33.08
C GLY A 561 14.83 24.96 -32.28
N LEU A 562 13.56 24.99 -32.70
CA LEU A 562 12.46 24.27 -32.05
C LEU A 562 11.94 23.07 -32.84
N GLY A 563 12.23 22.97 -34.14
CA GLY A 563 11.70 21.90 -34.99
C GLY A 563 12.06 20.49 -34.49
N LEU A 564 13.34 20.25 -34.17
CA LEU A 564 13.79 18.95 -33.65
C LEU A 564 13.31 18.70 -32.22
N TYR A 565 13.21 19.73 -31.38
CA TYR A 565 12.59 19.61 -30.06
C TYR A 565 11.12 19.16 -30.17
N ILE A 566 10.34 19.78 -31.06
CA ILE A 566 8.93 19.41 -31.32
C ILE A 566 8.84 17.97 -31.82
N VAL A 567 9.73 17.56 -32.73
CA VAL A 567 9.82 16.17 -33.20
C VAL A 567 10.04 15.22 -32.02
N LYS A 568 11.04 15.49 -31.17
CA LYS A 568 11.34 14.66 -30.00
C LYS A 568 10.14 14.55 -29.05
N GLN A 569 9.48 15.66 -28.76
CA GLN A 569 8.29 15.69 -27.89
C GLN A 569 7.12 14.86 -28.44
N PHE A 570 6.83 14.93 -29.74
CA PHE A 570 5.75 14.13 -30.32
C PHE A 570 6.09 12.64 -30.41
N VAL A 571 7.33 12.31 -30.79
CA VAL A 571 7.79 10.92 -30.85
C VAL A 571 7.72 10.27 -29.48
N ASP A 572 8.17 10.95 -28.42
CA ASP A 572 8.12 10.44 -27.04
C ASP A 572 6.67 10.22 -26.58
N ARG A 573 5.74 11.15 -26.89
CA ARG A 573 4.31 11.01 -26.55
C ARG A 573 3.58 9.94 -27.33
N LEU A 574 4.03 9.65 -28.55
CA LEU A 574 3.55 8.53 -29.36
C LEU A 574 4.15 7.19 -28.92
N GLY A 575 5.00 7.17 -27.88
CA GLY A 575 5.67 5.96 -27.39
C GLY A 575 6.78 5.47 -28.33
N GLY A 576 7.26 6.33 -29.22
CA GLY A 576 8.30 6.02 -30.18
C GLY A 576 9.72 6.39 -29.74
N THR A 577 10.67 6.21 -30.64
CA THR A 577 12.07 6.64 -30.45
C THR A 577 12.57 7.38 -31.69
N ILE A 578 13.50 8.32 -31.49
CA ILE A 578 14.19 9.01 -32.56
C ILE A 578 15.69 8.89 -32.36
N ASP A 579 16.40 8.58 -33.43
CA ASP A 579 17.85 8.47 -33.50
C ASP A 579 18.41 9.28 -34.69
N VAL A 580 19.69 9.62 -34.62
CA VAL A 580 20.37 10.43 -35.64
C VAL A 580 21.78 9.90 -35.92
N GLU A 581 22.08 9.69 -37.19
CA GLU A 581 23.43 9.43 -37.68
C GLU A 581 23.84 10.58 -38.60
N SER A 582 24.97 11.21 -38.34
CA SER A 582 25.45 12.32 -39.18
C SER A 582 26.97 12.31 -39.28
N THR A 583 27.47 12.74 -40.43
CA THR A 583 28.91 12.95 -40.65
C THR A 583 29.11 14.28 -41.37
N PRO A 584 29.94 15.20 -40.84
CA PRO A 584 30.21 16.48 -41.50
C PRO A 584 30.63 16.30 -42.96
N GLY A 585 29.97 17.03 -43.86
CA GLY A 585 30.19 17.00 -45.31
C GLY A 585 29.62 15.78 -46.04
N ARG A 586 28.94 14.85 -45.35
CA ARG A 586 28.31 13.67 -45.97
C ARG A 586 26.79 13.60 -45.79
N GLY A 587 26.23 14.49 -44.96
CA GLY A 587 24.79 14.57 -44.69
C GLY A 587 24.36 13.95 -43.37
N THR A 588 23.05 13.91 -43.15
CA THR A 588 22.41 13.45 -41.92
C THR A 588 21.29 12.45 -42.22
N ARG A 589 21.09 11.52 -41.28
CA ARG A 589 20.01 10.53 -41.32
C ARG A 589 19.29 10.53 -39.98
N PHE A 590 18.01 10.88 -39.99
CA PHE A 590 17.11 10.75 -38.85
C PHE A 590 16.27 9.49 -38.98
N ARG A 591 16.13 8.73 -37.89
CA ARG A 591 15.29 7.52 -37.82
C ARG A 591 14.27 7.68 -36.70
N VAL A 592 12.99 7.58 -37.02
CA VAL A 592 11.88 7.60 -36.06
C VAL A 592 11.19 6.25 -36.08
N LEU A 593 11.12 5.57 -34.95
CA LEU A 593 10.35 4.34 -34.78
C LEU A 593 9.09 4.62 -33.98
N LEU A 594 7.92 4.31 -34.54
CA LEU A 594 6.63 4.41 -33.85
C LEU A 594 6.03 3.01 -33.64
N PRO A 595 5.49 2.70 -32.44
CA PRO A 595 4.84 1.43 -32.17
C PRO A 595 3.42 1.36 -32.78
N GLY A 596 2.84 0.15 -32.77
CA GLY A 596 1.42 -0.05 -33.07
C GLY A 596 1.11 -0.29 -34.55
N TYR A 597 2.10 -0.73 -35.33
CA TYR A 597 1.88 -1.21 -36.69
C TYR A 597 1.37 -2.66 -36.66
N THR A 598 0.33 -2.94 -37.44
CA THR A 598 -0.22 -4.27 -37.67
C THR A 598 -0.30 -4.49 -39.18
N ASP A 599 0.27 -5.60 -39.66
CA ASP A 599 0.16 -6.02 -41.05
C ASP A 599 -1.24 -6.62 -41.28
N ASP A 600 -1.97 -6.09 -42.26
CA ASP A 600 -3.33 -6.52 -42.58
C ASP A 600 -3.35 -7.78 -43.48
N GLY A 601 -2.18 -8.32 -43.84
CA GLY A 601 -2.03 -9.62 -44.51
C GLY A 601 -2.58 -9.68 -45.94
N HIS A 602 -2.96 -8.53 -46.52
CA HIS A 602 -3.40 -8.45 -47.91
C HIS A 602 -2.20 -8.29 -48.86
N PRO A 603 -2.05 -9.16 -49.89
CA PRO A 603 -1.01 -8.98 -50.89
C PRO A 603 -1.20 -7.63 -51.62
N PRO A 604 -0.10 -6.96 -52.03
CA PRO A 604 -0.16 -5.64 -52.65
C PRO A 604 -1.01 -5.68 -53.93
N VAL A 605 -1.97 -4.77 -54.04
CA VAL A 605 -2.74 -4.57 -55.28
C VAL A 605 -1.80 -3.94 -56.31
N VAL A 606 -1.28 -4.77 -57.22
CA VAL A 606 -0.59 -4.29 -58.42
C VAL A 606 -1.67 -3.69 -59.35
N PRO A 607 -1.52 -2.45 -59.86
CA PRO A 607 -2.46 -1.91 -60.82
C PRO A 607 -2.39 -2.74 -62.10
N ASP A 608 -3.50 -3.36 -62.48
CA ASP A 608 -3.64 -4.17 -63.69
C ASP A 608 -3.48 -3.30 -64.94
N GLN A 609 -2.34 -3.43 -65.63
CA GLN A 609 -2.08 -2.81 -66.92
C GLN A 609 -2.56 -3.72 -68.07
N ASP A 610 -3.83 -4.16 -68.09
CA ASP A 610 -4.35 -4.85 -69.29
C ASP A 610 -5.89 -4.86 -69.48
N SER A 611 -6.63 -3.86 -69.00
CA SER A 611 -8.09 -3.75 -69.27
C SER A 611 -8.43 -2.93 -70.53
N GLY A 612 -7.49 -2.82 -71.48
CA GLY A 612 -7.62 -2.02 -72.69
C GLY A 612 -7.66 -2.83 -73.98
N ARG A 613 -8.37 -3.97 -74.04
CA ARG A 613 -8.69 -4.68 -75.31
C ARG A 613 -9.66 -5.83 -75.08
N ARG A 614 -10.96 -5.58 -75.25
CA ARG A 614 -11.99 -6.53 -75.73
C ARG A 614 -13.37 -5.92 -75.50
N GLU A 615 -13.77 -5.00 -76.37
CA GLU A 615 -15.18 -4.69 -76.66
C GLU A 615 -15.20 -4.08 -78.06
N ASP A 616 -15.10 -4.96 -79.06
CA ASP A 616 -15.43 -4.69 -80.46
C ASP A 616 -15.43 -6.05 -81.15
N LEU A 617 -16.57 -6.73 -81.13
CA LEU A 617 -17.02 -7.82 -82.02
C LEU A 617 -18.29 -8.46 -81.43
N ASP A 618 -19.42 -7.77 -81.58
CA ASP A 618 -20.69 -8.40 -81.97
C ASP A 618 -21.79 -7.33 -82.16
N ALA A 619 -21.85 -6.78 -83.37
CA ALA A 619 -22.98 -6.00 -83.86
C ALA A 619 -23.41 -6.56 -85.21
N SER A 620 -24.21 -7.64 -85.18
CA SER A 620 -24.89 -8.16 -86.36
C SER A 620 -26.00 -9.13 -85.93
N HIS A 621 -27.21 -8.61 -85.67
CA HIS A 621 -28.47 -9.02 -86.33
C HIS A 621 -29.71 -8.48 -85.59
N GLY A 622 -30.52 -7.71 -86.33
CA GLY A 622 -31.97 -7.90 -86.45
C GLY A 622 -32.88 -7.61 -85.25
N ALA A 623 -33.56 -6.46 -85.33
CA ALA A 623 -34.92 -6.24 -84.79
C ALA A 623 -35.94 -7.24 -85.44
N PRO A 624 -37.25 -7.32 -85.07
CA PRO A 624 -38.01 -6.37 -84.25
C PRO A 624 -39.12 -6.95 -83.31
N GLN A 625 -39.73 -6.02 -82.54
CA GLN A 625 -41.14 -5.99 -82.07
C GLN A 625 -41.67 -7.13 -81.19
N GLN A 626 -41.89 -6.86 -79.89
CA GLN A 626 -43.19 -6.42 -79.32
C GLN A 626 -43.01 -5.95 -77.88
#